data_AF-A0A9X4KEC2-F1
#
_entry.id   AF-A0A9X4KEC2-F1
#
_cell.length_a   1.000
_cell.length_b   1.000
_cell.length_c   1.000
_cell.angle_alpha   90.00
_cell.angle_beta   90.00
_cell.angle_gamma   90.00
#
_symmetry.space_group_name_H-M   'P 1'
#
loop_
_entity.id
_entity.type
_entity.pdbx_description
1 polymer ?
#
loop_
_entity_poly.entity_id
_entity_poly.type
_entity_poly.pdbx_seq_one_letter_code
_entity_poly.pdbx_strand_id
1 'polypeptide(L)'
;MKLAAIRRRISPRLNIQGKIFIAFALVTLLSIVSVTGIVYVNMRETIKHNAVTSVLDSIRQSDESLNIMLQEIDRLNTVVVSNKYAVIDTIMSPSDEISYEWFQEQKLITGYLSGLIDYKPYISRIAVVGLNGKVFFSGSPWIDRTFLETPTMDFILRNGSRHAYFKPKGTADAITVGREIRYNREAIGVVMVDLNYDFIKKNICGEADCGQSDIRPGRAGRIRLCDRVCGFFRAIERNLG
;
A
#
# COMPACT_ATOMS: atom_id res chain seq x y z
N MET A 1 5.27 19.98 61.19
CA MET A 1 5.02 21.39 61.60
C MET A 1 5.06 22.39 60.41
N LYS A 2 4.34 22.18 59.29
CA LYS A 2 4.29 23.17 58.17
C LYS A 2 2.89 23.50 57.62
N LEU A 3 1.82 22.90 58.17
CA LEU A 3 0.43 23.22 57.78
C LEU A 3 -0.13 24.47 58.49
N ALA A 4 0.37 24.80 59.69
CA ALA A 4 -0.09 25.96 60.45
C ALA A 4 0.38 27.31 59.88
N ALA A 5 1.54 27.34 59.20
CA ALA A 5 2.10 28.56 58.61
C ALA A 5 1.31 29.04 57.38
N ILE A 6 0.70 28.12 56.63
CA ILE A 6 -0.11 28.44 55.44
C ILE A 6 -1.45 29.07 55.87
N ARG A 7 -2.04 28.62 56.99
CA ARG A 7 -3.31 29.14 57.52
C ARG A 7 -3.25 30.63 57.89
N ARG A 8 -2.08 31.15 58.31
CA ARG A 8 -1.91 32.56 58.67
C ARG A 8 -1.70 33.49 57.47
N ARG A 9 -1.33 32.98 56.29
CA ARG A 9 -1.09 33.81 55.08
C ARG A 9 -2.36 34.09 54.27
N ILE A 10 -3.47 33.38 54.54
CA ILE A 10 -4.74 33.48 53.80
C ILE A 10 -5.85 34.09 54.68
N SER A 11 -5.50 34.74 55.80
CA SER A 11 -6.48 35.44 56.64
C SER A 11 -6.34 36.95 56.46
N PRO A 12 -6.92 37.56 55.41
CA PRO A 12 -7.23 38.98 55.52
C PRO A 12 -8.26 39.14 56.63
N ARG A 13 -8.22 40.26 57.36
CA ARG A 13 -9.25 40.63 58.34
C ARG A 13 -10.57 40.88 57.61
N LEU A 14 -11.26 39.80 57.24
CA LEU A 14 -12.52 39.84 56.53
C LEU A 14 -13.67 39.64 57.51
N ASN A 15 -14.70 40.48 57.34
CA ASN A 15 -15.99 40.36 58.01
C ASN A 15 -16.56 38.93 57.82
N ILE A 16 -17.45 38.46 58.71
CA ILE A 16 -18.03 37.10 58.66
C ILE A 16 -18.60 36.75 57.28
N GLN A 17 -19.17 37.74 56.58
CA GLN A 17 -19.64 37.64 55.20
C GLN A 17 -18.54 37.26 54.20
N GLY A 18 -17.31 37.80 54.34
CA GLY A 18 -16.18 37.48 53.46
C GLY A 18 -15.65 36.05 53.66
N LYS A 19 -15.75 35.50 54.88
CA LYS A 19 -15.39 34.09 55.14
C LYS A 19 -16.36 33.13 54.45
N ILE A 20 -17.66 33.45 54.47
CA ILE A 20 -18.69 32.65 53.79
C ILE A 20 -18.52 32.72 52.27
N PHE A 21 -18.25 33.91 51.72
CA PHE A 21 -17.99 34.09 50.30
C PHE A 21 -16.77 33.28 49.82
N ILE A 22 -15.67 33.32 50.57
CA ILE A 22 -14.46 32.53 50.24
C ILE A 22 -14.77 31.04 50.30
N ALA A 23 -15.48 30.56 51.33
CA ALA A 23 -15.83 29.15 51.44
C ALA A 23 -16.69 28.68 50.26
N PHE A 24 -17.69 29.47 49.85
CA PHE A 24 -18.55 29.15 48.72
C PHE A 24 -17.78 29.17 47.40
N ALA A 25 -16.96 30.19 47.17
CA ALA A 25 -16.11 30.29 45.98
C ALA A 25 -15.15 29.10 45.85
N LEU A 26 -14.58 28.62 46.97
CA LEU A 26 -13.69 27.46 46.99
C LEU A 26 -14.43 26.17 46.61
N VAL A 27 -15.64 25.98 47.15
CA VAL A 27 -16.49 24.82 46.82
C VAL A 27 -16.90 24.86 45.35
N THR A 28 -17.33 26.01 44.83
CA THR A 28 -17.69 26.18 43.42
C THR A 28 -16.49 25.93 42.51
N LEU A 29 -15.31 26.44 42.85
CA LEU A 29 -14.09 26.22 42.07
C LEU A 29 -13.70 24.74 42.03
N LEU A 30 -13.74 24.04 43.17
CA LEU A 30 -13.44 22.60 43.24
C LEU A 30 -14.45 21.79 42.42
N SER A 31 -15.73 22.16 42.46
CA SER A 31 -16.78 21.52 41.67
C SER A 31 -16.51 21.67 40.17
N ILE A 32 -16.21 22.90 39.71
CA ILE A 32 -15.89 23.17 38.29
C ILE A 32 -14.67 22.37 37.85
N VAL A 33 -13.58 22.41 38.63
CA VAL A 33 -12.33 21.69 38.29
C VAL A 33 -12.56 20.18 38.21
N SER A 34 -13.35 19.61 39.11
CA SER A 34 -13.67 18.17 39.11
C SER A 34 -14.46 17.77 37.85
N VAL A 35 -15.53 18.50 37.54
CA VAL A 35 -16.36 18.24 36.35
C VAL A 35 -15.54 18.42 35.07
N THR A 36 -14.77 19.52 34.96
CA THR A 36 -13.90 19.76 33.80
C THR A 36 -12.83 18.68 33.66
N GLY A 37 -12.24 18.21 34.76
CA GLY A 37 -11.24 17.13 34.74
C GLY A 37 -11.80 15.82 34.19
N ILE A 38 -12.98 15.39 34.66
CA ILE A 38 -13.64 14.17 34.20
C ILE A 38 -13.98 14.27 32.70
N VAL A 39 -14.59 15.39 32.28
CA VAL A 39 -14.94 15.64 30.88
C VAL A 39 -13.68 15.65 30.00
N TYR A 40 -12.59 16.27 30.48
CA TYR A 40 -11.34 16.35 29.74
C TYR A 40 -10.69 14.97 29.52
N VAL A 41 -10.64 14.13 30.56
CA VAL A 41 -10.08 12.76 30.46
C VAL A 41 -10.94 11.91 29.52
N ASN A 42 -12.27 11.95 29.67
CA ASN A 42 -13.19 11.21 28.80
C ASN A 42 -13.10 11.68 27.34
N MET A 43 -13.05 12.99 27.09
CA MET A 43 -12.87 13.52 25.74
C MET A 43 -11.51 13.12 25.15
N ARG A 44 -10.43 13.15 25.94
CA ARG A 44 -9.10 12.72 25.48
C ARG A 44 -9.09 11.25 25.10
N GLU A 45 -9.63 10.37 25.93
CA GLU A 45 -9.68 8.94 25.63
C GLU A 45 -10.58 8.63 24.43
N THR A 46 -11.73 9.29 24.30
CA THR A 46 -12.60 9.12 23.12
C THR A 46 -11.94 9.61 21.84
N ILE A 47 -11.29 10.78 21.84
CA ILE A 47 -10.58 11.29 20.65
C ILE A 47 -9.42 10.37 20.30
N LYS A 48 -8.66 9.91 21.29
CA LYS A 48 -7.54 8.99 21.08
C LYS A 48 -8.04 7.65 20.53
N HIS A 49 -9.10 7.09 21.11
CA HIS A 49 -9.69 5.84 20.68
C HIS A 49 -10.24 5.96 19.25
N ASN A 50 -11.01 7.00 18.94
CA ASN A 50 -11.55 7.22 17.60
C ASN A 50 -10.45 7.43 16.56
N ALA A 51 -9.38 8.16 16.90
CA ALA A 51 -8.25 8.34 16.00
C ALA A 51 -7.51 7.01 15.73
N VAL A 52 -7.30 6.19 16.77
CA VAL A 52 -6.65 4.87 16.62
C VAL A 52 -7.55 3.92 15.82
N THR A 53 -8.82 3.81 16.16
CA THR A 53 -9.78 2.95 15.48
C THR A 53 -9.93 3.35 14.01
N SER A 54 -10.06 4.64 13.71
CA SER A 54 -10.12 5.12 12.32
C SER A 54 -8.88 4.75 11.51
N VAL A 55 -7.68 4.90 12.07
CA VAL A 55 -6.44 4.49 11.39
C VAL A 55 -6.39 2.99 11.18
N LEU A 56 -6.79 2.21 12.20
CA LEU A 56 -6.83 0.75 12.10
C LEU A 56 -7.82 0.27 11.05
N ASP A 57 -8.99 0.90 10.95
CA ASP A 57 -10.01 0.55 9.97
C ASP A 57 -9.56 0.91 8.56
N SER A 58 -8.92 2.07 8.36
CA SER A 58 -8.28 2.40 7.08
C SER A 58 -7.21 1.38 6.70
N ILE A 59 -6.35 0.96 7.64
CA ILE A 59 -5.34 -0.07 7.37
C ILE A 59 -5.99 -1.40 6.95
N ARG A 60 -7.02 -1.85 7.67
CA ARG A 60 -7.73 -3.10 7.35
C ARG A 60 -8.37 -3.04 5.97
N GLN A 61 -9.05 -1.95 5.65
CA GLN A 61 -9.69 -1.76 4.36
C GLN A 61 -8.68 -1.77 3.21
N SER A 62 -7.53 -1.11 3.39
CA SER A 62 -6.46 -1.10 2.41
C SER A 62 -5.80 -2.46 2.23
N ASP A 63 -5.64 -3.24 3.32
CA ASP A 63 -5.12 -4.61 3.27
C ASP A 63 -6.07 -5.56 2.53
N GLU A 64 -7.37 -5.50 2.83
CA GLU A 64 -8.40 -6.27 2.12
C GLU A 64 -8.43 -5.94 0.63
N SER A 65 -8.38 -4.64 0.29
CA SER A 65 -8.37 -4.18 -1.10
C SER A 65 -7.13 -4.67 -1.86
N LEU A 66 -5.95 -4.62 -1.23
CA LEU A 66 -4.72 -5.16 -1.81
C LEU A 66 -4.80 -6.66 -2.02
N ASN A 67 -5.29 -7.40 -1.03
CA ASN A 67 -5.43 -8.84 -1.10
C ASN A 67 -6.37 -9.29 -2.24
N ILE A 68 -7.50 -8.59 -2.43
CA ILE A 68 -8.42 -8.83 -3.55
C ILE A 68 -7.71 -8.60 -4.90
N MET A 69 -6.97 -7.49 -5.04
CA MET A 69 -6.21 -7.20 -6.27
C MET A 69 -5.17 -8.29 -6.56
N LEU A 70 -4.39 -8.71 -5.57
CA LEU A 70 -3.39 -9.77 -5.70
C LEU A 70 -4.02 -11.11 -6.09
N GLN A 71 -5.16 -11.46 -5.51
CA GLN A 71 -5.89 -12.67 -5.87
C GLN A 71 -6.41 -12.63 -7.31
N GLU A 72 -6.87 -11.46 -7.78
CA GLU A 72 -7.30 -11.28 -9.16
C GLU A 72 -6.13 -11.46 -10.15
N ILE A 73 -4.96 -10.91 -9.82
CA ILE A 73 -3.72 -11.10 -10.60
C ILE A 73 -3.32 -12.56 -10.64
N ASP A 74 -3.44 -13.29 -9.53
CA ASP A 74 -3.14 -14.73 -9.51
C ASP A 74 -4.05 -15.54 -10.43
N ARG A 75 -5.34 -15.18 -10.45
CA ARG A 75 -6.32 -15.77 -11.38
C ARG A 75 -5.97 -15.43 -12.83
N LEU A 76 -5.57 -14.20 -13.12
CA LEU A 76 -5.12 -13.80 -14.46
C LEU A 76 -3.89 -14.58 -14.90
N ASN A 77 -2.86 -14.68 -14.05
CA ASN A 77 -1.67 -15.49 -14.33
C ASN A 77 -2.04 -16.95 -14.60
N THR A 78 -2.98 -17.51 -13.84
CA THR A 78 -3.48 -18.87 -14.07
C THR A 78 -4.16 -19.02 -15.44
N VAL A 79 -5.02 -18.07 -15.82
CA VAL A 79 -5.70 -18.06 -17.13
C VAL A 79 -4.71 -17.95 -18.29
N VAL A 80 -3.65 -17.14 -18.14
CA VAL A 80 -2.59 -17.03 -19.17
C VAL A 80 -1.79 -18.33 -19.28
N VAL A 81 -1.31 -18.88 -18.15
CA VAL A 81 -0.50 -20.12 -18.13
C VAL A 81 -1.27 -21.33 -18.68
N SER A 82 -2.60 -21.37 -18.48
CA SER A 82 -3.44 -22.48 -18.93
C SER A 82 -3.86 -22.40 -20.40
N ASN A 83 -3.67 -21.26 -21.07
CA ASN A 83 -4.05 -21.11 -22.47
C ASN A 83 -3.01 -21.77 -23.39
N LYS A 84 -3.27 -23.01 -23.77
CA LYS A 84 -2.37 -23.77 -24.64
C LYS A 84 -2.16 -23.09 -25.99
N TYR A 85 -3.23 -22.65 -26.64
CA TYR A 85 -3.20 -22.13 -28.00
C TYR A 85 -2.47 -20.78 -28.11
N ALA A 86 -2.73 -19.85 -27.20
CA ALA A 86 -2.20 -18.49 -27.30
C ALA A 86 -0.84 -18.30 -26.62
N VAL A 87 -0.46 -19.21 -25.71
CA VAL A 87 0.74 -19.02 -24.87
C VAL A 87 1.69 -20.20 -25.04
N ILE A 88 1.26 -21.43 -24.75
CA ILE A 88 2.16 -22.60 -24.77
C ILE A 88 2.65 -22.89 -26.19
N ASP A 89 1.74 -22.97 -27.15
CA ASP A 89 2.08 -23.31 -28.54
C ASP A 89 2.96 -22.22 -29.17
N THR A 90 2.72 -20.94 -28.83
CA THR A 90 3.50 -19.77 -29.29
C THR A 90 4.92 -19.77 -28.70
N ILE A 91 5.06 -20.05 -27.39
CA ILE A 91 6.39 -20.12 -26.75
C ILE A 91 7.17 -21.31 -27.26
N MET A 92 6.52 -22.47 -27.44
CA MET A 92 7.19 -23.70 -27.88
C MET A 92 7.48 -23.75 -29.39
N SER A 93 6.92 -22.83 -30.17
CA SER A 93 7.11 -22.78 -31.62
C SER A 93 8.60 -22.60 -31.97
N PRO A 94 9.13 -23.31 -32.98
CA PRO A 94 10.49 -23.16 -33.46
C PRO A 94 10.69 -21.94 -34.37
N SER A 95 9.68 -21.07 -34.53
CA SER A 95 9.77 -19.87 -35.39
C SER A 95 10.88 -18.91 -34.93
N ASP A 96 11.65 -18.40 -35.91
CA ASP A 96 12.70 -17.39 -35.70
C ASP A 96 12.09 -15.98 -35.61
N GLU A 97 12.69 -15.08 -34.82
CA GLU A 97 12.17 -13.71 -34.57
C GLU A 97 11.90 -12.86 -35.83
N ILE A 98 12.52 -13.19 -36.97
CA ILE A 98 12.38 -12.43 -38.23
C ILE A 98 11.40 -13.12 -39.20
N SER A 99 10.82 -14.26 -38.81
CA SER A 99 9.94 -15.04 -39.67
C SER A 99 8.51 -14.48 -39.70
N TYR A 100 7.76 -14.78 -40.77
CA TYR A 100 6.36 -14.40 -40.89
C TYR A 100 5.49 -15.09 -39.83
N GLU A 101 5.80 -16.34 -39.52
CA GLU A 101 5.12 -17.13 -38.48
C GLU A 101 5.28 -16.48 -37.11
N TRP A 102 6.49 -16.01 -36.78
CA TRP A 102 6.74 -15.30 -35.53
C TRP A 102 5.93 -14.01 -35.42
N PHE A 103 5.77 -13.25 -36.52
CA PHE A 103 4.92 -12.05 -36.50
C PHE A 103 3.45 -12.38 -36.24
N GLN A 104 2.93 -13.48 -36.81
CA GLN A 104 1.56 -13.92 -36.54
C GLN A 104 1.39 -14.37 -35.08
N GLU A 105 2.35 -15.13 -34.56
CA GLU A 105 2.45 -15.55 -33.17
C GLU A 105 2.46 -14.35 -32.22
N GLN A 106 3.33 -13.37 -32.47
CA GLN A 106 3.43 -12.12 -31.74
C GLN A 106 2.10 -11.37 -31.72
N LYS A 107 1.43 -11.24 -32.87
CA LYS A 107 0.14 -10.56 -32.97
C LYS A 107 -0.94 -11.27 -32.16
N LEU A 108 -0.97 -12.60 -32.22
CA LEU A 108 -1.95 -13.42 -31.52
C LEU A 108 -1.79 -13.31 -30.00
N ILE A 109 -0.57 -13.52 -29.48
CA ILE A 109 -0.33 -13.45 -28.04
C ILE A 109 -0.43 -12.01 -27.53
N THR A 110 0.08 -11.01 -28.24
CA THR A 110 -0.03 -9.60 -27.82
C THR A 110 -1.48 -9.14 -27.78
N GLY A 111 -2.30 -9.54 -28.77
CA GLY A 111 -3.73 -9.25 -28.79
C GLY A 111 -4.48 -9.93 -27.63
N TYR A 112 -4.15 -11.18 -27.35
CA TYR A 112 -4.69 -11.91 -26.19
C TYR A 112 -4.32 -11.22 -24.87
N LEU A 113 -3.04 -10.88 -24.70
CA LEU A 113 -2.52 -10.21 -23.51
C LEU A 113 -3.12 -8.82 -23.31
N SER A 114 -3.25 -8.01 -24.36
CA SER A 114 -3.90 -6.69 -24.29
C SER A 114 -5.34 -6.81 -23.81
N GLY A 115 -6.11 -7.75 -24.37
CA GLY A 115 -7.50 -7.97 -23.96
C GLY A 115 -7.68 -8.35 -22.48
N LEU A 116 -6.65 -8.91 -21.83
CA LEU A 116 -6.68 -9.22 -20.40
C LEU A 116 -6.45 -7.99 -19.51
N ILE A 117 -5.71 -6.99 -20.00
CA ILE A 117 -5.28 -5.82 -19.21
C ILE A 117 -6.04 -4.52 -19.54
N ASP A 118 -6.67 -4.41 -20.72
CA ASP A 118 -7.31 -3.18 -21.22
C ASP A 118 -8.36 -2.59 -20.25
N TYR A 119 -9.01 -3.42 -19.42
CA TYR A 119 -10.02 -2.99 -18.44
C TYR A 119 -9.51 -2.96 -16.99
N LYS A 120 -8.19 -3.03 -16.76
CA LYS A 120 -7.59 -3.16 -15.44
C LYS A 120 -6.58 -2.04 -15.19
N PRO A 121 -7.02 -0.86 -14.71
CA PRO A 121 -6.16 0.33 -14.60
C PRO A 121 -5.01 0.19 -13.58
N TYR A 122 -5.06 -0.84 -12.72
CA TYR A 122 -3.97 -1.17 -11.80
C TYR A 122 -2.85 -1.99 -12.44
N ILE A 123 -3.05 -2.55 -13.64
CA ILE A 123 -2.02 -3.31 -14.38
C ILE A 123 -1.36 -2.37 -15.38
N SER A 124 -0.04 -2.23 -15.31
CA SER A 124 0.73 -1.45 -16.27
C SER A 124 1.27 -2.30 -17.41
N ARG A 125 1.61 -3.57 -17.15
CA ARG A 125 2.12 -4.51 -18.14
C ARG A 125 1.72 -5.94 -17.82
N ILE A 126 1.57 -6.73 -18.88
CA ILE A 126 1.64 -8.18 -18.80
C ILE A 126 2.68 -8.67 -19.81
N ALA A 127 3.52 -9.61 -19.40
CA ALA A 127 4.56 -10.18 -20.25
C ALA A 127 4.67 -11.69 -20.05
N VAL A 128 5.08 -12.36 -21.13
CA VAL A 128 5.32 -13.78 -21.23
C VAL A 128 6.72 -13.94 -21.78
N VAL A 129 7.60 -14.55 -20.97
CA VAL A 129 9.01 -14.74 -21.29
C VAL A 129 9.28 -16.24 -21.37
N GLY A 130 9.57 -16.73 -22.57
CA GLY A 130 9.99 -18.11 -22.81
C GLY A 130 11.46 -18.32 -22.46
N LEU A 131 11.82 -19.50 -21.96
CA LEU A 131 13.22 -19.87 -21.71
C LEU A 131 14.04 -19.96 -23.01
N ASN A 132 13.37 -20.04 -24.16
CA ASN A 132 13.99 -20.05 -25.49
C ASN A 132 14.43 -18.65 -25.97
N GLY A 133 14.20 -17.58 -25.21
CA GLY A 133 14.55 -16.22 -25.63
C GLY A 133 13.37 -15.41 -26.15
N LYS A 134 12.21 -16.03 -26.40
CA LYS A 134 11.03 -15.32 -26.90
C LYS A 134 10.40 -14.48 -25.81
N VAL A 135 10.17 -13.21 -26.09
CA VAL A 135 9.57 -12.26 -25.15
C VAL A 135 8.35 -11.62 -25.81
N PHE A 136 7.20 -11.79 -25.18
CA PHE A 136 5.94 -11.20 -25.60
C PHE A 136 5.41 -10.31 -24.47
N PHE A 137 4.95 -9.11 -24.77
CA PHE A 137 4.38 -8.22 -23.74
C PHE A 137 3.31 -7.30 -24.32
N SER A 138 2.44 -6.83 -23.44
CA SER A 138 1.53 -5.71 -23.70
C SER A 138 1.60 -4.73 -22.52
N GLY A 139 1.60 -3.43 -22.82
CA GLY A 139 1.74 -2.36 -21.83
C GLY A 139 3.17 -1.86 -21.65
N SER A 140 3.44 -1.26 -20.48
CA SER A 140 4.69 -0.58 -20.12
C SER A 140 5.12 -0.94 -18.69
N PRO A 141 6.44 -1.09 -18.41
CA PRO A 141 7.61 -0.72 -19.22
C PRO A 141 7.99 -1.74 -20.31
N TRP A 142 8.83 -1.34 -21.28
CA TRP A 142 9.35 -2.28 -22.29
C TRP A 142 10.20 -3.40 -21.65
N ILE A 143 10.18 -4.60 -22.23
CA ILE A 143 10.97 -5.76 -21.80
C ILE A 143 11.54 -6.48 -23.01
N ASP A 144 12.76 -6.95 -22.87
CA ASP A 144 13.48 -7.69 -23.90
C ASP A 144 14.14 -8.95 -23.34
N ARG A 145 14.91 -9.61 -24.20
CA ARG A 145 15.60 -10.85 -23.86
C ARG A 145 16.60 -10.70 -22.71
N THR A 146 17.11 -9.50 -22.43
CA THR A 146 18.05 -9.27 -21.31
C THR A 146 17.41 -9.58 -19.96
N PHE A 147 16.08 -9.58 -19.89
CA PHE A 147 15.34 -9.98 -18.71
C PHE A 147 15.65 -11.42 -18.26
N LEU A 148 16.00 -12.32 -19.18
CA LEU A 148 16.36 -13.70 -18.84
C LEU A 148 17.56 -13.80 -17.90
N GLU A 149 18.45 -12.81 -17.93
CA GLU A 149 19.67 -12.76 -17.10
C GLU A 149 19.44 -12.03 -15.77
N THR A 150 18.21 -11.58 -15.51
CA THR A 150 17.92 -10.82 -14.30
C THR A 150 17.72 -11.75 -13.08
N PRO A 151 18.13 -11.32 -11.86
CA PRO A 151 17.85 -12.05 -10.63
C PRO A 151 16.35 -12.29 -10.40
N THR A 152 15.53 -11.41 -10.97
CA THR A 152 14.07 -11.50 -10.99
C THR A 152 13.58 -12.78 -11.66
N MET A 153 14.13 -13.10 -12.84
CA MET A 153 13.76 -14.31 -13.59
C MET A 153 14.11 -15.57 -12.79
N ASP A 154 15.34 -15.63 -12.27
CA ASP A 154 15.81 -16.73 -11.43
C ASP A 154 14.94 -16.96 -10.20
N PHE A 155 14.52 -15.88 -9.54
CA PHE A 155 13.66 -15.98 -8.36
C PHE A 155 12.28 -16.53 -8.73
N ILE A 156 11.69 -16.11 -9.85
CA ILE A 156 10.36 -16.61 -10.27
C ILE A 156 10.45 -18.09 -10.63
N LEU A 157 11.49 -18.50 -11.35
CA LEU A 157 11.71 -19.91 -11.71
C LEU A 157 11.97 -20.81 -10.50
N ARG A 158 12.68 -20.31 -9.47
CA ARG A 158 12.96 -21.10 -8.25
C ARG A 158 11.76 -21.19 -7.31
N ASN A 159 10.98 -20.11 -7.21
CA ASN A 159 9.85 -20.03 -6.28
C ASN A 159 8.50 -20.39 -6.91
N GLY A 160 8.48 -20.66 -8.22
CA GLY A 160 7.53 -21.48 -9.01
C GLY A 160 6.03 -21.20 -8.91
N SER A 161 5.58 -20.35 -8.00
CA SER A 161 4.16 -20.20 -7.64
C SER A 161 3.90 -19.00 -6.74
N ARG A 162 4.93 -18.37 -6.17
CA ARG A 162 4.78 -17.30 -5.17
C ARG A 162 5.03 -15.93 -5.77
N HIS A 163 4.16 -14.99 -5.42
CA HIS A 163 4.23 -13.58 -5.82
C HIS A 163 5.64 -13.04 -5.55
N ALA A 164 6.30 -12.65 -6.62
CA ALA A 164 7.66 -12.19 -6.59
C ALA A 164 7.67 -10.69 -6.85
N TYR A 165 7.72 -9.91 -5.77
CA TYR A 165 7.65 -8.46 -5.80
C TYR A 165 9.01 -7.88 -6.19
N PHE A 166 9.11 -7.32 -7.38
CA PHE A 166 10.34 -6.64 -7.82
C PHE A 166 10.08 -5.18 -8.05
N LYS A 167 11.02 -4.36 -7.60
CA LYS A 167 11.15 -2.95 -7.96
C LYS A 167 12.37 -2.81 -8.86
N PRO A 168 12.20 -2.71 -10.19
CA PRO A 168 13.33 -2.52 -11.09
C PRO A 168 14.01 -1.18 -10.79
N LYS A 169 15.34 -1.15 -10.70
CA LYS A 169 16.08 0.10 -10.49
C LYS A 169 16.01 0.96 -11.76
N GLY A 170 15.49 2.18 -11.66
CA GLY A 170 15.59 3.20 -12.72
C GLY A 170 14.39 3.33 -13.66
N THR A 171 13.36 2.49 -13.53
CA THR A 171 12.06 2.68 -14.20
C THR A 171 10.99 3.06 -13.18
N ALA A 172 9.86 3.58 -13.66
CA ALA A 172 8.69 3.88 -12.83
C ALA A 172 8.43 2.73 -11.84
N ASP A 173 8.23 3.08 -10.58
CA ASP A 173 7.95 2.12 -9.50
C ASP A 173 6.84 1.18 -9.98
N ALA A 174 7.16 -0.10 -10.16
CA ALA A 174 6.21 -1.11 -10.59
C ALA A 174 6.36 -2.30 -9.68
N ILE A 175 5.24 -2.90 -9.29
CA ILE A 175 5.24 -4.14 -8.53
C ILE A 175 5.01 -5.28 -9.51
N THR A 176 6.03 -6.08 -9.77
CA THR A 176 5.89 -7.26 -10.61
C THR A 176 5.29 -8.43 -9.80
N VAL A 177 4.46 -9.24 -10.44
CA VAL A 177 3.96 -10.51 -9.93
C VAL A 177 4.17 -11.57 -11.00
N GLY A 178 5.11 -12.49 -10.75
CA GLY A 178 5.46 -13.55 -11.68
C GLY A 178 4.90 -14.93 -11.31
N ARG A 179 4.70 -15.78 -12.32
CA ARG A 179 4.41 -17.21 -12.17
C ARG A 179 5.12 -18.01 -13.28
N GLU A 180 5.67 -19.17 -12.92
CA GLU A 180 6.27 -20.08 -13.90
C GLU A 180 5.20 -20.69 -14.83
N ILE A 181 5.56 -20.88 -16.10
CA ILE A 181 4.79 -21.62 -17.09
C ILE A 181 5.40 -23.01 -17.17
N ARG A 182 4.60 -24.03 -16.88
CA ARG A 182 5.04 -25.42 -16.98
C ARG A 182 4.25 -26.18 -18.02
N TYR A 183 4.98 -26.90 -18.86
CA TYR A 183 4.42 -27.83 -19.81
C TYR A 183 5.13 -29.17 -19.67
N ASN A 184 4.35 -30.26 -19.60
CA ASN A 184 4.89 -31.61 -19.42
C ASN A 184 5.88 -31.75 -18.24
N ARG A 185 5.60 -31.09 -17.10
CA ARG A 185 6.43 -31.00 -15.87
C ARG A 185 7.72 -30.19 -15.98
N GLU A 186 8.07 -29.69 -17.15
CA GLU A 186 9.22 -28.80 -17.37
C GLU A 186 8.79 -27.33 -17.38
N ALA A 187 9.63 -26.45 -16.82
CA ALA A 187 9.42 -25.02 -16.94
C ALA A 187 9.79 -24.59 -18.36
N ILE A 188 8.85 -23.93 -19.05
CA ILE A 188 9.04 -23.46 -20.44
C ILE A 188 9.12 -21.93 -20.52
N GLY A 189 8.74 -21.23 -19.46
CA GLY A 189 8.76 -19.78 -19.39
C GLY A 189 8.18 -19.23 -18.11
N VAL A 190 7.90 -17.93 -18.10
CA VAL A 190 7.33 -17.18 -16.98
C VAL A 190 6.30 -16.19 -17.52
N VAL A 191 5.16 -16.09 -16.84
CA VAL A 191 4.22 -14.96 -16.99
C VAL A 191 4.51 -13.97 -15.89
N MET A 192 4.51 -12.68 -16.22
CA MET A 192 4.61 -11.60 -15.25
C MET A 192 3.59 -10.52 -15.52
N VAL A 193 3.04 -9.97 -14.44
CA VAL A 193 2.12 -8.85 -14.46
C VAL A 193 2.74 -7.75 -13.61
N ASP A 194 2.92 -6.57 -14.19
CA ASP A 194 3.36 -5.40 -13.44
C ASP A 194 2.18 -4.54 -13.06
N LEU A 195 2.21 -4.08 -11.83
CA LEU A 195 1.21 -3.21 -11.26
C LEU A 195 1.70 -1.77 -11.24
N ASN A 196 0.78 -0.87 -11.56
CA ASN A 196 0.99 0.55 -11.48
C ASN A 196 1.08 0.97 -10.00
N TYR A 197 2.28 1.32 -9.55
CA TYR A 197 2.51 1.71 -8.17
C TYR A 197 1.75 2.97 -7.77
N ASP A 198 1.60 3.96 -8.67
CA ASP A 198 0.86 5.18 -8.37
C ASP A 198 -0.63 4.91 -8.17
N PHE A 199 -1.21 4.00 -8.96
CA PHE A 199 -2.59 3.55 -8.79
C PHE A 199 -2.79 2.84 -7.45
N ILE A 200 -1.89 1.91 -7.11
CA ILE A 200 -1.90 1.21 -5.83
C ILE A 200 -1.76 2.20 -4.68
N LYS A 201 -0.78 3.10 -4.75
CA LYS A 201 -0.52 4.12 -3.74
C LYS A 201 -1.74 5.00 -3.52
N LYS A 202 -2.38 5.49 -4.60
CA LYS A 202 -3.56 6.35 -4.51
C LYS A 202 -4.75 5.63 -3.84
N ASN A 203 -5.01 4.38 -4.19
CA ASN A 203 -6.16 3.65 -3.66
C ASN A 203 -5.92 3.08 -2.26
N ILE A 204 -4.69 2.66 -1.94
CA ILE A 204 -4.32 2.13 -0.61
C ILE A 204 -4.10 3.26 0.40
N CYS A 205 -3.51 4.39 0.00
CA CYS A 205 -3.34 5.53 0.88
C CYS A 205 -4.60 6.39 0.98
N GLY A 206 -5.57 6.20 0.07
CA GLY A 206 -6.80 6.96 -0.01
C GLY A 206 -6.59 8.46 -0.22
N GLU A 207 -7.68 9.21 -0.26
CA GLU A 207 -7.79 10.68 -0.25
C GLU A 207 -7.16 11.35 1.00
N ALA A 208 -6.16 10.73 1.63
CA ALA A 208 -5.21 11.44 2.45
C ALA A 208 -4.33 12.25 1.50
N ASP A 209 -4.80 13.44 1.14
CA ASP A 209 -4.12 14.49 0.39
C ASP A 209 -2.62 14.54 0.77
N CYS A 210 -1.82 13.74 0.06
CA CYS A 210 -0.37 13.78 0.02
C CYS A 210 0.05 14.52 -1.26
N GLY A 211 -0.83 15.35 -1.79
CA GLY A 211 -0.54 16.32 -2.82
C GLY A 211 0.11 17.54 -2.19
N GLN A 212 1.29 17.88 -2.69
CA GLN A 212 1.95 19.18 -2.61
C GLN A 212 1.86 19.92 -1.27
N SER A 213 3.00 19.94 -0.56
CA SER A 213 3.31 20.97 0.43
C SER A 213 3.21 22.36 -0.21
N ASP A 214 2.03 22.97 -0.16
CA ASP A 214 1.90 24.41 -0.25
C ASP A 214 1.79 24.94 1.18
N ILE A 215 2.91 25.50 1.64
CA ILE A 215 3.13 26.00 2.99
C ILE A 215 2.16 27.18 3.20
N ARG A 216 0.98 26.91 3.77
CA ARG A 216 0.18 27.93 4.45
C ARG A 216 0.27 27.72 5.96
N PRO A 217 0.82 28.67 6.73
CA PRO A 217 0.94 28.55 8.17
C PRO A 217 -0.43 28.79 8.78
N GLY A 218 -1.08 27.74 9.32
CA GLY A 218 -2.36 27.97 9.98
C GLY A 218 -3.15 26.78 10.53
N ARG A 219 -2.83 25.51 10.19
CA ARG A 219 -3.56 24.35 10.77
C ARG A 219 -2.63 23.22 11.18
N ALA A 220 -2.11 23.30 12.40
CA ALA A 220 -1.19 22.32 12.99
C ALA A 220 -1.81 20.98 13.43
N GLY A 221 -3.01 20.61 12.95
CA GLY A 221 -3.77 19.47 13.48
C GLY A 221 -3.88 18.24 12.58
N ARG A 222 -3.68 18.36 11.26
CA ARG A 222 -4.07 17.30 10.30
C ARG A 222 -2.90 16.61 9.60
N ILE A 223 -1.66 17.10 9.78
CA ILE A 223 -0.47 16.69 9.02
C ILE A 223 0.18 15.41 9.57
N ARG A 224 -0.11 15.00 10.82
CA ARG A 224 0.60 13.88 11.48
C ARG A 224 0.06 12.48 11.19
N LEU A 225 -1.05 12.33 10.48
CA LEU A 225 -1.66 11.03 10.16
C LEU A 225 -1.08 10.43 8.87
N CYS A 226 -0.85 11.26 7.83
CA CYS A 226 -0.28 10.83 6.55
C CYS A 226 1.15 10.28 6.68
N ASP A 227 1.98 10.92 7.51
CA ASP A 227 3.38 10.49 7.72
C ASP A 227 3.51 9.09 8.33
N ARG A 228 2.52 8.62 9.11
CA ARG A 228 2.56 7.27 9.71
C ARG A 228 2.09 6.18 8.76
N VAL A 229 1.09 6.47 7.92
CA VAL A 229 0.61 5.52 6.91
C VAL A 229 1.66 5.35 5.81
N CYS A 230 2.26 6.45 5.34
CA CYS A 230 3.43 6.39 4.45
C CYS A 230 4.66 5.77 5.14
N GLY A 231 4.83 5.97 6.44
CA GLY A 231 5.90 5.37 7.24
C GLY A 231 5.85 3.83 7.30
N PHE A 232 4.65 3.25 7.29
CA PHE A 232 4.45 1.80 7.22
C PHE A 232 4.87 1.23 5.85
N PHE A 233 4.58 1.94 4.76
CA PHE A 233 5.06 1.56 3.43
C PHE A 233 6.59 1.64 3.32
N ARG A 234 7.22 2.65 3.93
CA ARG A 234 8.69 2.72 4.10
C ARG A 234 9.28 1.61 4.98
N ALA A 235 8.48 0.96 5.81
CA ALA A 235 8.91 -0.19 6.61
C ALA A 235 8.80 -1.50 5.80
N ILE A 236 7.79 -1.62 4.95
CA ILE A 236 7.68 -2.70 3.95
C ILE A 236 8.83 -2.59 2.93
N GLU A 237 9.13 -1.39 2.45
CA GLU A 237 10.25 -1.11 1.54
C GLU A 237 11.63 -1.44 2.15
N ARG A 238 11.75 -1.42 3.49
CA ARG A 238 12.98 -1.80 4.22
C ARG A 238 13.09 -3.30 4.51
N ASN A 239 11.99 -4.04 4.49
CA ASN A 239 11.97 -5.49 4.70
C ASN A 239 11.96 -6.29 3.38
N LEU A 240 11.80 -5.62 2.24
CA LEU A 240 11.82 -6.20 0.90
C LEU A 240 13.11 -5.88 0.11
N GLY A 241 14.12 -5.34 0.79
CA GLY A 241 15.46 -5.08 0.24
C GLY A 241 16.49 -6.09 0.74
#